data_AF-A0A5C5AQY9-F1
#
_entry.id   AF-A0A5C5AQY9-F1
#
_cell.length_a   1.000
_cell.length_b   1.000
_cell.length_c   1.000
_cell.angle_alpha   90.00
_cell.angle_beta   90.00
_cell.angle_gamma   90.00
#
_symmetry.space_group_name_H-M   'P 1'
#
loop_
_entity.id
_entity.type
_entity.pdbx_description
1 polymer ?
#
loop_
_entity_poly.entity_id
_entity_poly.type
_entity_poly.pdbx_seq_one_letter_code
_entity_poly.pdbx_strand_id
1 'polypeptide(L)'
;MQVYCSNCNEDYDMQPQVAQLPKGIEKCFYICPHCGHEHVAAYVNDKIRKHQADIAKCHERINKKNMAIGDEMKRLRKKMEGSK
;
A
#
# COMPACT_ATOMS: atom_id res chain seq x y z
N MET A 1 -12.52 -0.34 -0.03
CA MET A 1 -11.70 -1.16 0.89
C MET A 1 -12.50 -1.27 2.16
N GLN A 2 -12.84 -2.49 2.59
CA GLN A 2 -13.50 -2.66 3.88
C GLN A 2 -12.51 -2.39 5.01
N VAL A 3 -12.97 -1.64 6.02
CA VAL A 3 -12.23 -1.37 7.24
C VAL A 3 -13.12 -1.59 8.44
N TYR A 4 -12.49 -1.97 9.54
CA TYR A 4 -13.13 -2.17 10.83
C TYR A 4 -13.05 -0.90 11.67
N CYS A 5 -14.19 -0.42 12.19
CA CYS A 5 -14.22 0.69 13.14
C CYS A 5 -13.94 0.18 14.56
N SER A 6 -12.78 0.52 15.14
CA SER A 6 -12.48 0.16 16.54
C SER A 6 -13.31 0.92 17.58
N ASN A 7 -14.12 1.90 17.16
CA ASN A 7 -14.96 2.69 18.07
C ASN A 7 -16.38 2.11 18.20
N CYS A 8 -17.02 1.72 17.09
CA CYS A 8 -18.36 1.12 17.11
C CYS A 8 -18.37 -0.37 16.77
N ASN A 9 -17.21 -0.97 16.50
CA ASN A 9 -17.01 -2.39 16.19
C ASN A 9 -17.74 -2.89 14.93
N GLU A 10 -18.03 -1.98 14.00
CA GLU A 10 -18.71 -2.29 12.74
C GLU A 10 -17.72 -2.17 11.57
N ASP A 11 -17.91 -3.04 10.58
CA ASP A 11 -17.22 -2.95 9.30
C ASP A 11 -17.94 -1.99 8.36
N TYR A 12 -17.17 -1.32 7.50
CA TYR A 12 -17.72 -0.42 6.49
C TYR A 12 -16.77 -0.22 5.32
N ASP A 13 -17.33 0.23 4.20
CA ASP A 13 -16.53 0.66 3.05
C ASP A 13 -15.91 2.03 3.29
N MET A 14 -14.58 2.04 3.46
CA MET A 14 -13.81 3.25 3.73
C MET A 14 -13.88 4.23 2.55
N GLN A 15 -14.28 5.47 2.85
CA GLN A 15 -14.17 6.61 1.95
C GLN A 15 -13.04 7.54 2.43
N PRO A 16 -11.84 7.48 1.83
CA PRO A 16 -10.72 8.31 2.24
C PRO A 16 -10.95 9.78 1.89
N GLN A 17 -10.51 10.66 2.77
CA GLN A 17 -10.59 12.11 2.67
C GLN A 17 -9.23 12.73 2.96
N VAL A 18 -9.00 13.93 2.40
CA VAL A 18 -7.77 14.69 2.60
C VAL A 18 -8.13 16.13 2.99
N ALA A 19 -7.60 16.59 4.12
CA ALA A 19 -7.67 17.98 4.54
C ALA A 19 -6.29 18.63 4.46
N GLN A 20 -6.23 19.83 3.88
CA GLN A 20 -5.03 20.66 3.89
C GLN A 20 -4.92 21.37 5.25
N LEU A 21 -3.75 21.23 5.88
CA LEU A 21 -3.37 21.86 7.14
C LEU A 21 -2.24 22.88 6.90
N PRO A 22 -1.99 23.79 7.86
CA PRO A 22 -0.89 24.74 7.76
C PRO A 22 0.47 24.07 7.50
N LYS A 23 1.40 24.82 6.91
CA LYS A 23 2.76 24.37 6.57
C LYS A 23 2.80 23.24 5.52
N GLY A 24 1.79 23.18 4.65
CA GLY A 24 1.75 22.20 3.55
C GLY A 24 1.60 20.75 4.04
N ILE A 25 0.97 20.57 5.20
CA ILE A 25 0.68 19.26 5.75
C ILE A 25 -0.70 18.83 5.25
N GLU A 26 -0.82 17.57 4.87
CA GLU A 26 -2.08 16.96 4.49
C GLU A 26 -2.46 15.92 5.54
N LYS A 27 -3.66 16.03 6.09
CA LYS A 27 -4.28 15.00 6.93
C LYS A 27 -5.09 14.08 6.04
N CYS A 28 -4.66 12.83 5.91
CA CYS A 28 -5.43 11.77 5.27
C CYS A 28 -6.23 11.04 6.36
N PHE A 29 -7.55 11.04 6.24
CA PHE A 29 -8.46 10.48 7.25
C PHE A 29 -9.69 9.87 6.58
N TYR A 30 -10.53 9.22 7.36
CA TYR A 30 -11.82 8.71 6.92
C TYR A 30 -12.78 8.72 8.11
N ILE A 31 -14.07 8.86 7.85
CA ILE A 31 -15.09 8.96 8.89
C ILE A 31 -15.90 7.67 8.87
N CYS A 32 -16.09 7.05 10.04
CA CYS A 32 -16.99 5.93 10.19
C CYS A 32 -18.43 6.40 9.95
N PRO A 33 -19.18 5.83 8.99
CA PRO A 33 -20.54 6.26 8.69
C PRO A 33 -21.53 5.89 9.80
N HIS A 34 -21.19 4.93 10.65
CA HIS A 34 -22.06 4.43 11.71
C HIS A 34 -22.02 5.29 12.98
N CYS A 35 -20.84 5.76 13.38
CA CYS A 35 -20.66 6.51 14.63
C CYS A 35 -20.06 7.90 14.46
N GLY A 36 -19.71 8.29 13.23
CA GLY A 36 -19.10 9.60 12.94
C GLY A 36 -17.66 9.75 13.44
N HIS A 37 -17.04 8.69 13.98
CA HIS A 37 -15.67 8.77 14.47
C HIS A 37 -14.69 9.02 13.33
N GLU A 38 -13.81 10.01 13.51
CA GLU A 38 -12.74 10.33 12.57
C GLU A 38 -11.54 9.43 12.83
N HIS A 39 -11.16 8.63 11.83
CA HIS A 39 -9.95 7.83 11.86
C HIS A 39 -8.88 8.50 10.99
N VAL A 40 -7.77 8.92 11.61
CA VAL A 40 -6.64 9.50 10.90
C VAL A 40 -5.71 8.39 10.42
N ALA A 41 -5.52 8.30 9.10
CA ALA A 41 -4.64 7.31 8.48
C ALA A 41 -3.18 7.78 8.48
N ALA A 42 -2.94 9.05 8.12
CA ALA A 42 -1.60 9.62 8.05
C ALA A 42 -1.62 11.15 8.04
N TYR A 43 -0.50 11.74 8.47
CA TYR A 43 -0.11 13.11 8.14
C TYR A 43 1.05 13.05 7.15
N VAL A 44 0.92 13.71 6.01
CA VAL A 44 1.93 13.69 4.94
C VAL A 44 2.23 15.10 4.44
N ASN A 45 3.36 15.25 3.77
CA ASN A 45 3.73 16.45 3.02
C ASN A 45 4.49 16.01 1.75
N ASP A 46 4.86 16.98 0.91
CA ASP A 46 5.57 16.71 -0.35
C ASP A 46 6.84 15.87 -0.18
N LYS A 47 7.59 16.11 0.90
CA LYS A 47 8.82 15.36 1.19
C LYS A 47 8.51 13.88 1.48
N ILE A 48 7.51 13.61 2.31
CA ILE A 48 7.08 12.25 2.63
C ILE A 48 6.52 11.57 1.37
N ARG A 49 5.71 12.26 0.58
CA ARG A 49 5.15 11.73 -0.68
C ARG A 49 6.25 11.36 -1.68
N LYS A 50 7.30 12.19 -1.79
CA LYS A 50 8.47 11.88 -2.62
C LYS A 50 9.17 10.60 -2.16
N HIS A 51 9.42 10.46 -0.86
CA HIS A 51 10.04 9.25 -0.32
C HIS A 51 9.19 8.00 -0.54
N GLN A 52 7.87 8.09 -0.36
CA GLN A 52 6.95 6.97 -0.66
C GLN A 52 7.02 6.55 -2.14
N ALA A 53 7.07 7.52 -3.07
CA ALA A 53 7.21 7.25 -4.49
C ALA A 53 8.55 6.58 -4.83
N ASP A 54 9.65 7.00 -4.19
CA ASP A 54 10.97 6.39 -4.39
C ASP A 54 11.02 4.95 -3.85
N ILE A 55 10.41 4.68 -2.70
CA ILE A 55 10.27 3.31 -2.16
C ILE A 55 9.47 2.43 -3.12
N ALA A 56 8.35 2.93 -3.67
CA ALA A 56 7.53 2.19 -4.62
C ALA A 56 8.32 1.78 -5.88
N LYS A 57 9.13 2.69 -6.43
CA LYS A 57 10.03 2.40 -7.56
C LYS A 57 11.07 1.34 -7.22
N CYS A 58 11.64 1.38 -6.01
CA CYS A 58 12.58 0.36 -5.55
C CYS A 58 11.92 -1.01 -5.45
N HIS A 59 10.72 -1.10 -4.87
CA HIS A 59 9.95 -2.34 -4.80
C HIS A 59 9.61 -2.89 -6.20
N GLU A 60 9.22 -2.04 -7.14
CA GLU A 60 8.96 -2.46 -8.52
C GLU A 60 10.18 -3.10 -9.18
N ARG A 61 11.36 -2.49 -9.01
CA ARG A 61 12.64 -3.01 -9.53
C ARG A 61 12.98 -4.36 -8.90
N ILE A 62 12.77 -4.52 -7.60
CA ILE A 62 12.99 -5.80 -6.89
C ILE A 62 12.04 -6.86 -7.44
N ASN A 63 10.75 -6.55 -7.58
CA ASN A 63 9.76 -7.50 -8.11
C ASN A 63 10.11 -7.98 -9.52
N LYS A 64 10.53 -7.07 -10.41
CA LYS A 64 10.97 -7.42 -11.76
C LYS A 64 12.15 -8.42 -11.75
N LYS A 65 13.13 -8.21 -10.87
CA LYS A 65 14.25 -9.14 -10.71
C LYS A 65 13.80 -10.49 -10.15
N ASN A 66 12.89 -10.48 -9.17
CA ASN A 66 12.36 -11.72 -8.58
C ASN A 66 11.59 -12.56 -9.61
N MET A 67 10.82 -11.93 -10.51
CA MET A 67 10.16 -12.64 -11.61
C MET A 67 11.18 -13.29 -12.56
N ALA A 68 12.23 -12.55 -12.95
CA ALA A 68 13.29 -13.09 -13.81
C ALA A 68 14.03 -14.27 -13.15
N ILE A 69 14.31 -14.19 -11.84
CA ILE A 69 14.87 -15.29 -11.07
C ILE A 69 13.92 -16.50 -11.11
N GLY A 70 12.62 -16.29 -10.88
CA GLY A 70 11.61 -17.34 -10.94
C GLY A 70 11.53 -18.04 -12.30
N ASP A 71 11.65 -17.28 -13.39
CA ASP A 71 11.63 -17.84 -14.74
C ASP A 71 12.90 -18.64 -15.06
N GLU A 72 14.07 -18.17 -14.62
CA GLU A 72 15.31 -18.94 -14.76
C GLU A 72 15.26 -20.22 -13.92
N MET A 73 14.73 -20.17 -12.69
CA MET A 73 14.52 -21.35 -11.85
C MET A 73 13.63 -22.39 -12.54
N LYS A 74 12.53 -21.97 -13.19
CA LYS A 74 11.68 -22.87 -14.00
C LYS A 74 12.45 -23.47 -15.17
N ARG A 75 13.27 -22.68 -15.86
CA ARG A 75 14.07 -23.14 -17.00
C ARG A 75 15.09 -24.19 -16.57
N LEU A 76 15.81 -23.94 -15.47
CA LEU A 76 16.79 -24.87 -14.91
C LEU A 76 16.13 -26.19 -14.49
N ARG A 77 14.97 -26.13 -13.82
CA ARG A 77 14.20 -27.31 -13.43
C ARG A 77 13.83 -28.19 -14.64
N LYS A 78 13.32 -27.60 -15.72
CA LYS A 78 12.98 -28.32 -16.95
C LYS A 78 14.19 -29.03 -17.58
N LYS A 79 15.37 -28.41 -17.56
CA LYS A 79 16.61 -29.05 -18.06
C LYS A 79 16.98 -30.27 -17.24
N MET A 80 16.90 -30.18 -15.91
CA MET A 80 17.25 -31.29 -15.03
C MET A 80 16.25 -32.45 -15.10
N GLU A 81 14.95 -32.14 -15.20
CA GLU A 81 13.88 -33.15 -15.25
C GLU A 81 13.72 -33.80 -16.64
N GLY A 82 14.01 -33.06 -17.73
CA GLY A 82 13.96 -33.56 -19.11
C GLY A 82 15.22 -34.29 -19.60
N SER A 83 16.26 -34.40 -18.77
CA SER A 83 17.48 -35.19 -19.05
C SER A 83 17.41 -36.62 -18.50
N LYS A 84 16.20 -37.20 -18.40
CA LYS A 84 15.99 -38.63 -18.12
C LYS A 84 15.49 -39.35 -19.36
#